data_AF-A0A966NQ10-F1
#
_entry.id   AF-A0A966NQ10-F1
#
_cell.length_a   1.000
_cell.length_b   1.000
_cell.length_c   1.000
_cell.angle_alpha   90.00
_cell.angle_beta   90.00
_cell.angle_gamma   90.00
#
_symmetry.space_group_name_H-M   'P 1'
#
loop_
_entity.id
_entity.type
_entity.pdbx_description
1 polymer ?
#
loop_
_entity_poly.entity_id
_entity_poly.type
_entity_poly.pdbx_seq_one_letter_code
_entity_poly.pdbx_strand_id
1 'polypeptide(L)'
;DRFALDLQPGRGETTLDRHGDVKKLDLALGRKRARAGALLMLALPGGAYIYQGEELALPEVRDIPEDRLTDPRWEMSKRTDKGRDGCRVPLPWKSAKDSAFGFAGTSALDPNNAWLPQPEWWGTYSVESQDKDPGSTLNMYRTALEIRREESGLGDGPMEWLDLGADVLAFSRPGNFVCLILLSGCD
;
A
#
# COMPACT_ATOMS: atom_id res chain seq x y z
N ASP A 1 3.65 7.90 -7.48
CA ASP A 1 4.08 6.51 -7.73
C ASP A 1 5.59 6.41 -7.52
N ARG A 2 6.11 5.33 -6.88
CA ARG A 2 7.53 5.11 -6.55
C ARG A 2 8.51 5.23 -7.73
N PHE A 3 8.13 4.77 -8.92
CA PHE A 3 8.92 4.83 -10.14
C PHE A 3 9.07 6.25 -10.70
N ALA A 4 8.18 7.17 -10.31
CA ALA A 4 8.25 8.58 -10.69
C ALA A 4 8.96 9.46 -9.65
N LEU A 5 9.47 8.89 -8.56
CA LEU A 5 10.08 9.65 -7.46
C LEU A 5 11.59 9.88 -7.62
N ASP A 6 12.15 9.64 -8.81
CA ASP A 6 13.60 9.73 -9.08
C ASP A 6 14.47 8.95 -8.09
N LEU A 7 14.04 7.74 -7.72
CA LEU A 7 14.82 6.91 -6.81
C LEU A 7 16.21 6.62 -7.38
N GLN A 8 17.23 6.85 -6.57
CA GLN A 8 18.60 6.51 -6.92
C GLN A 8 18.80 4.99 -6.79
N PRO A 9 19.33 4.30 -7.81
CA PRO A 9 19.63 2.87 -7.72
C PRO A 9 20.63 2.59 -6.59
N GLY A 10 20.39 1.55 -5.77
CA GLY A 10 21.32 1.11 -4.72
C GLY A 10 20.74 1.14 -3.31
N ARG A 11 21.61 1.09 -2.28
CA ARG A 11 21.19 1.01 -0.87
C ARG A 11 20.65 2.31 -0.28
N GLY A 12 20.82 3.45 -0.97
CA GLY A 12 20.40 4.80 -0.59
C GLY A 12 20.89 5.26 0.80
N GLU A 13 21.52 6.43 0.87
CA GLU A 13 22.08 6.95 2.13
C GLU A 13 21.20 8.05 2.75
N THR A 14 20.30 8.60 1.95
CA THR A 14 19.39 9.67 2.36
C THR A 14 17.92 9.27 2.20
N THR A 15 17.04 10.05 2.82
CA THR A 15 15.59 9.95 2.62
C THR A 15 15.25 10.10 1.13
N LEU A 16 15.92 11.02 0.42
CA LEU A 16 15.69 11.24 -1.00
C LEU A 16 16.07 10.00 -1.82
N ASP A 17 17.21 9.38 -1.54
CA ASP A 17 17.66 8.21 -2.32
C ASP A 17 16.70 7.02 -2.18
N ARG A 18 16.13 6.85 -0.98
CA ARG A 18 15.33 5.67 -0.64
C ARG A 18 13.84 5.86 -0.88
N HIS A 19 13.33 7.06 -0.59
CA HIS A 19 11.90 7.37 -0.62
C HIS A 19 11.57 8.22 -1.85
N GLY A 20 12.53 8.98 -2.39
CA GLY A 20 12.36 9.78 -3.60
C GLY A 20 11.72 11.15 -3.36
N ASP A 21 11.71 11.99 -4.40
CA ASP A 21 11.25 13.37 -4.31
C ASP A 21 9.74 13.44 -4.07
N VAL A 22 9.35 13.96 -2.90
CA VAL A 22 7.94 14.13 -2.51
C VAL A 22 7.19 15.05 -3.46
N LYS A 23 7.86 15.99 -4.14
CA LYS A 23 7.22 16.88 -5.12
C LYS A 23 6.71 16.15 -6.35
N LYS A 24 7.24 14.95 -6.62
CA LYS A 24 6.84 14.08 -7.73
C LYS A 24 5.81 13.02 -7.31
N LEU A 25 5.34 13.08 -6.06
CA LEU A 25 4.41 12.09 -5.52
C LEU A 25 3.02 12.22 -6.14
N ASP A 26 2.74 11.35 -7.11
CA ASP A 26 1.37 11.12 -7.58
C ASP A 26 0.70 9.98 -6.78
N LEU A 27 -0.20 10.36 -5.87
CA LEU A 27 -0.97 9.42 -5.06
C LEU A 27 -2.04 8.67 -5.86
N ALA A 28 -2.66 9.30 -6.86
CA ALA A 28 -3.72 8.69 -7.64
C ALA A 28 -3.16 7.58 -8.53
N LEU A 29 -2.09 7.88 -9.27
CA LEU A 29 -1.36 6.90 -10.06
C LEU A 29 -0.76 5.80 -9.19
N GLY A 30 -0.18 6.18 -8.04
CA GLY A 30 0.34 5.23 -7.06
C GLY A 30 -0.71 4.25 -6.58
N ARG A 31 -1.92 4.74 -6.23
CA ARG A 31 -3.06 3.89 -5.84
C ARG A 31 -3.50 2.96 -6.97
N LYS A 32 -3.59 3.46 -8.21
CA LYS A 32 -3.97 2.64 -9.38
C LYS A 32 -3.00 1.47 -9.57
N ARG A 33 -1.70 1.74 -9.50
CA ARG A 33 -0.66 0.71 -9.65
C ARG A 33 -0.58 -0.22 -8.45
N ALA A 34 -0.76 0.27 -7.23
CA ALA A 34 -0.84 -0.58 -6.03
C ALA A 34 -2.00 -1.58 -6.12
N ARG A 35 -3.19 -1.13 -6.55
CA ARG A 35 -4.35 -1.99 -6.78
C ARG A 35 -4.07 -3.05 -7.85
N ALA A 36 -3.47 -2.66 -8.99
CA ALA A 36 -3.09 -3.60 -10.04
C ALA A 36 -2.05 -4.63 -9.54
N GLY A 37 -1.03 -4.20 -8.80
CA GLY A 37 -0.02 -5.07 -8.20
C GLY A 37 -0.61 -6.05 -7.19
N ALA A 38 -1.57 -5.61 -6.38
CA ALA A 38 -2.29 -6.47 -5.44
C ALA A 38 -3.10 -7.56 -6.15
N LEU A 39 -3.85 -7.20 -7.18
CA LEU A 39 -4.62 -8.17 -7.98
C LEU A 39 -3.72 -9.16 -8.71
N LEU A 40 -2.60 -8.68 -9.27
CA LEU A 40 -1.57 -9.54 -9.86
C LEU A 40 -1.04 -10.55 -8.82
N MET A 41 -0.59 -10.06 -7.66
CA MET A 41 -0.10 -10.92 -6.58
C MET A 41 -1.14 -11.95 -6.15
N LEU A 42 -2.40 -11.56 -6.00
CA LEU A 42 -3.50 -12.44 -5.62
C LEU A 42 -3.94 -13.38 -6.76
N ALA A 43 -3.49 -13.17 -7.99
CA ALA A 43 -3.73 -14.06 -9.12
C ALA A 43 -2.56 -15.05 -9.36
N LEU A 44 -1.36 -14.78 -8.84
CA LEU A 44 -0.18 -15.65 -9.00
C LEU A 44 -0.32 -16.97 -8.20
N PRO A 45 0.42 -18.02 -8.59
CA PRO A 45 0.50 -19.27 -7.82
C PRO A 45 1.15 -19.08 -6.45
N GLY A 46 0.67 -19.82 -5.45
CA GLY A 46 1.32 -19.93 -4.14
C GLY A 46 0.73 -19.05 -3.02
N GLY A 47 1.55 -18.70 -2.03
CA GLY A 47 1.15 -17.86 -0.90
C GLY A 47 1.15 -16.36 -1.26
N ALA A 48 0.17 -15.62 -0.75
CA ALA A 48 0.15 -14.17 -0.81
C ALA A 48 0.40 -13.59 0.59
N TYR A 49 1.27 -12.59 0.68
CA TYR A 49 1.57 -11.89 1.92
C TYR A 49 1.14 -10.44 1.74
N ILE A 50 0.29 -9.96 2.65
CA ILE A 50 -0.23 -8.60 2.63
C ILE A 50 0.36 -7.88 3.84
N TYR A 51 1.00 -6.73 3.61
CA TYR A 51 1.44 -5.88 4.71
C TYR A 51 0.28 -5.02 5.22
N GLN A 52 0.28 -4.80 6.53
CA GLN A 52 -0.76 -4.05 7.23
C GLN A 52 -0.97 -2.66 6.59
N GLY A 53 -2.17 -2.41 6.06
CA GLY A 53 -2.54 -1.13 5.45
C GLY A 53 -2.46 -1.09 3.92
N GLU A 54 -1.88 -2.12 3.28
CA GLU A 54 -1.91 -2.27 1.82
C GLU A 54 -3.35 -2.43 1.30
N GLU A 55 -4.18 -3.16 2.04
CA GLU A 55 -5.60 -3.35 1.74
C GLU A 55 -6.42 -2.06 1.81
N LEU A 56 -5.88 -1.04 2.48
CA LEU A 56 -6.47 0.29 2.56
C LEU A 56 -5.84 1.26 1.55
N ALA A 57 -4.83 0.83 0.77
CA ALA A 57 -3.97 1.69 -0.03
C ALA A 57 -3.41 2.89 0.74
N LEU A 58 -2.95 2.66 1.98
CA LEU A 58 -2.38 3.72 2.81
C LEU A 58 -1.10 4.27 2.16
N PRO A 59 -1.03 5.58 1.91
CA PRO A 59 0.22 6.21 1.55
C PRO A 59 1.13 6.30 2.78
N GLU A 60 2.44 6.21 2.54
CA GLU A 60 3.43 6.48 3.57
C GLU A 60 3.30 7.93 4.08
N VAL A 61 3.36 8.13 5.40
CA VAL A 61 3.38 9.46 6.01
C VAL A 61 4.81 10.00 5.96
N ARG A 62 5.02 11.12 5.24
CA ARG A 62 6.38 11.60 4.89
C ARG A 62 6.82 12.81 5.72
N ASP A 63 5.87 13.42 6.42
CA ASP A 63 6.00 14.67 7.17
C ASP A 63 5.99 14.45 8.69
N ILE A 64 6.36 13.24 9.16
CA ILE A 64 6.60 12.99 10.58
C ILE A 64 7.67 13.98 11.08
N PRO A 65 7.40 14.74 12.17
CA PRO A 65 8.36 15.65 12.78
C PRO A 65 9.64 14.92 13.21
N GLU A 66 10.80 15.57 13.03
CA GLU A 66 12.10 14.94 13.28
C GLU A 66 12.32 14.54 14.75
N ASP A 67 11.74 15.30 15.68
CA ASP A 67 11.73 15.02 17.12
C ASP A 67 10.79 13.88 17.52
N ARG A 68 9.99 13.38 16.57
CA ARG A 68 9.07 12.25 16.72
C ARG A 68 9.53 11.00 15.97
N LEU A 69 10.65 11.05 15.24
CA LEU A 69 11.23 9.88 14.60
C LEU A 69 11.79 8.92 15.66
N THR A 70 11.49 7.64 15.48
CA THR A 70 11.87 6.54 16.37
C THR A 70 12.72 5.47 15.68
N ASP A 71 12.76 5.44 14.34
CA ASP A 71 13.60 4.48 13.62
C ASP A 71 15.08 4.76 13.92
N PRO A 72 15.85 3.77 14.43
CA PRO A 72 17.28 3.94 14.70
C PRO A 72 18.09 4.41 13.50
N ARG A 73 17.57 4.19 12.29
CA ARG A 73 18.17 4.66 11.04
C ARG A 73 18.33 6.18 10.99
N TRP A 74 17.47 6.94 11.65
CA TRP A 74 17.59 8.39 11.75
C TRP A 74 18.93 8.79 12.39
N GLU A 75 19.23 8.27 13.57
CA GLU A 75 20.48 8.59 14.26
C GLU A 75 21.69 7.90 13.60
N MET A 76 21.55 6.64 13.15
CA MET A 76 22.64 5.91 12.48
C MET A 76 23.10 6.57 11.18
N SER A 77 22.18 7.22 10.47
CA SER A 77 22.50 7.94 9.23
C SER A 77 23.07 9.34 9.46
N LYS A 78 23.30 9.75 10.72
CA LYS A 78 23.60 11.15 11.07
C LYS A 78 22.50 12.10 10.58
N ARG A 79 21.24 11.67 10.71
CA ARG A 79 20.05 12.48 10.43
C ARG A 79 19.86 12.85 8.96
N THR A 80 20.19 11.94 8.05
CA THR A 80 19.97 12.11 6.60
C THR A 80 18.84 11.22 6.07
N ASP A 81 18.49 10.17 6.81
CA ASP A 81 17.51 9.16 6.41
C ASP A 81 16.44 9.00 7.50
N LYS A 82 15.22 9.46 7.22
CA LYS A 82 14.07 9.38 8.13
C LYS A 82 13.63 7.94 8.45
N GLY A 83 14.18 6.93 7.75
CA GLY A 83 13.91 5.54 8.06
C GLY A 83 12.50 5.10 7.69
N ARG A 84 11.94 4.16 8.45
CA ARG A 84 10.69 3.45 8.08
C ARG A 84 9.46 3.91 8.87
N ASP A 85 9.56 4.97 9.67
CA ASP A 85 8.45 5.37 10.54
C ASP A 85 7.21 5.77 9.74
N GLY A 86 7.39 6.36 8.54
CA GLY A 86 6.28 6.74 7.67
C GLY A 86 5.34 5.60 7.28
N CYS A 87 5.83 4.36 7.19
CA CYS A 87 5.02 3.18 6.88
C CYS A 87 4.54 2.43 8.13
N ARG A 88 4.83 2.95 9.32
CA ARG A 88 4.47 2.35 10.61
C ARG A 88 3.45 3.17 11.39
N VAL A 89 3.00 4.29 10.85
CA VAL A 89 1.97 5.12 11.47
C VAL A 89 0.74 4.26 11.79
N PRO A 90 0.21 4.29 13.03
CA PRO A 90 -0.85 3.38 13.45
C PRO A 90 -2.09 3.47 12.56
N LEU A 91 -2.70 2.32 12.26
CA LEU A 91 -3.81 2.24 11.30
C LEU A 91 -5.03 3.11 11.68
N PRO A 92 -5.71 3.71 10.69
CA PRO A 92 -7.00 4.35 10.91
C PRO A 92 -8.13 3.32 10.85
N TRP A 93 -8.74 3.00 11.98
CA TRP A 93 -9.92 2.13 12.03
C TRP A 93 -11.21 2.92 11.79
N LYS A 94 -11.26 4.14 12.30
CA LYS A 94 -12.41 5.05 12.22
C LYS A 94 -12.04 6.33 11.49
N SER A 95 -13.06 6.98 10.93
CA SER A 95 -12.91 8.29 10.27
C SER A 95 -12.70 9.43 11.27
N ALA A 96 -13.35 9.34 12.44
CA ALA A 96 -13.21 10.30 13.53
C ALA A 96 -11.86 10.15 14.24
N LYS A 97 -11.29 11.28 14.70
CA LYS A 97 -9.96 11.34 15.34
C LYS A 97 -9.88 10.69 16.71
N ASP A 98 -11.02 10.46 17.36
CA ASP A 98 -11.08 9.91 18.70
C ASP A 98 -10.25 8.63 18.83
N SER A 99 -9.53 8.53 19.94
CA SER A 99 -8.67 7.38 20.24
C SER A 99 -7.67 7.07 19.11
N ALA A 100 -7.02 8.10 18.55
CA ALA A 100 -6.08 7.98 17.44
C ALA A 100 -6.68 7.27 16.21
N PHE A 101 -7.78 7.82 15.68
CA PHE A 101 -8.58 7.20 14.61
C PHE A 101 -9.06 5.78 14.95
N GLY A 102 -9.42 5.56 16.21
CA GLY A 102 -9.86 4.26 16.73
C GLY A 102 -8.75 3.22 16.90
N PHE A 103 -7.47 3.59 16.76
CA PHE A 103 -6.34 2.70 17.02
C PHE A 103 -6.18 2.38 18.50
N ALA A 104 -6.40 3.37 19.37
CA ALA A 104 -6.29 3.19 20.80
C ALA A 104 -7.61 2.67 21.39
N GLY A 105 -7.50 1.83 22.43
CA GLY A 105 -8.64 1.43 23.25
C GLY A 105 -9.12 2.52 24.22
N THR A 106 -8.46 3.69 24.26
CA THR A 106 -8.76 4.79 25.17
C THR A 106 -8.90 6.09 24.38
N SER A 107 -9.82 6.95 24.81
CA SER A 107 -10.00 8.30 24.24
C SER A 107 -8.93 9.30 24.67
N ALA A 108 -8.03 8.91 25.60
CA ALA A 108 -6.97 9.78 26.09
C ALA A 108 -5.80 9.92 25.10
N LEU A 109 -5.70 9.03 24.11
CA LEU A 109 -4.69 9.12 23.06
C LEU A 109 -5.28 9.80 21.83
N ASP A 110 -4.83 11.01 21.53
CA ASP A 110 -5.16 11.70 20.27
C ASP A 110 -4.16 11.34 19.14
N PRO A 111 -4.52 11.61 17.86
CA PRO A 111 -3.68 11.32 16.70
C PRO A 111 -2.25 11.89 16.76
N ASN A 112 -2.05 13.07 17.38
CA ASN A 112 -0.73 13.71 17.45
C ASN A 112 0.14 13.11 18.58
N ASN A 113 -0.50 12.56 19.61
CA ASN A 113 0.18 11.96 20.76
C ASN A 113 0.31 10.43 20.69
N ALA A 114 -0.20 9.81 19.62
CA ALA A 114 0.16 8.44 19.28
C ALA A 114 1.68 8.26 19.13
N TRP A 115 2.16 7.01 19.29
CA TRP A 115 3.60 6.71 19.26
C TRP A 115 4.29 7.24 18.00
N LEU A 116 3.61 7.16 16.86
CA LEU A 116 3.88 7.95 15.67
C LEU A 116 2.66 8.83 15.36
N PRO A 117 2.85 10.14 15.11
CA PRO A 117 1.76 11.04 14.77
C PRO A 117 1.00 10.59 13.52
N GLN A 118 -0.33 10.55 13.62
CA GLN A 118 -1.23 10.31 12.50
C GLN A 118 -1.64 11.65 11.87
N PRO A 119 -1.58 11.80 10.54
CA PRO A 119 -1.91 13.06 9.89
C PRO A 119 -3.42 13.34 9.87
N GLU A 120 -3.78 14.60 9.63
CA GLU A 120 -5.17 15.07 9.58
C GLU A 120 -6.05 14.31 8.59
N TRP A 121 -5.47 13.91 7.45
CA TRP A 121 -6.15 13.20 6.37
C TRP A 121 -6.24 11.68 6.59
N TRP A 122 -5.68 11.13 7.67
CA TRP A 122 -5.56 9.68 7.88
C TRP A 122 -6.93 8.98 7.93
N GLY A 123 -7.92 9.61 8.57
CA GLY A 123 -9.28 9.09 8.69
C GLY A 123 -9.99 8.82 7.36
N THR A 124 -9.61 9.48 6.26
CA THR A 124 -10.23 9.26 4.94
C THR A 124 -9.90 7.89 4.35
N TYR A 125 -8.84 7.26 4.85
CA TYR A 125 -8.43 5.90 4.47
C TYR A 125 -8.94 4.83 5.44
N SER A 126 -9.72 5.23 6.45
CA SER A 126 -10.13 4.33 7.53
C SER A 126 -10.89 3.10 7.05
N VAL A 127 -10.75 2.01 7.81
CA VAL A 127 -11.52 0.79 7.60
C VAL A 127 -13.01 1.10 7.56
N GLU A 128 -13.53 1.88 8.52
CA GLU A 128 -14.94 2.31 8.56
C GLU A 128 -15.40 3.00 7.27
N SER A 129 -14.57 3.86 6.68
CA SER A 129 -14.93 4.60 5.48
C SER A 129 -14.92 3.69 4.25
N GLN A 130 -13.91 2.83 4.13
CA GLN A 130 -13.77 1.93 2.99
C GLN A 130 -14.74 0.75 3.03
N ASP A 131 -15.13 0.27 4.21
CA ASP A 131 -16.08 -0.83 4.38
C ASP A 131 -17.43 -0.50 3.73
N LYS A 132 -17.87 0.75 3.86
CA LYS A 132 -19.15 1.27 3.31
C LYS A 132 -19.12 1.59 1.82
N ASP A 133 -17.93 1.67 1.21
CA ASP A 133 -17.75 1.99 -0.22
C ASP A 133 -17.43 0.71 -1.01
N PRO A 134 -18.37 0.20 -1.84
CA PRO A 134 -18.13 -0.99 -2.66
C PRO A 134 -16.95 -0.83 -3.65
N GLY A 135 -16.60 0.40 -4.04
CA GLY A 135 -15.50 0.71 -4.95
C GLY A 135 -14.13 0.84 -4.27
N SER A 136 -14.07 0.71 -2.95
CA SER A 136 -12.87 0.92 -2.13
C SER A 136 -11.79 -0.13 -2.36
N THR A 137 -10.56 0.19 -1.95
CA THR A 137 -9.45 -0.77 -2.01
C THR A 137 -9.72 -1.95 -1.08
N LEU A 138 -10.28 -1.69 0.11
CA LEU A 138 -10.62 -2.74 1.07
C LEU A 138 -11.57 -3.78 0.47
N ASN A 139 -12.67 -3.31 -0.13
CA ASN A 139 -13.65 -4.21 -0.72
C ASN A 139 -13.10 -4.89 -1.98
N MET A 140 -12.24 -4.24 -2.77
CA MET A 140 -11.49 -4.89 -3.84
C MET A 140 -10.62 -6.06 -3.32
N TYR A 141 -9.88 -5.89 -2.23
CA TYR A 141 -9.08 -6.97 -1.63
C TYR A 141 -9.95 -8.11 -1.14
N ARG A 142 -11.08 -7.82 -0.47
CA ARG A 142 -12.03 -8.84 0.00
C ARG A 142 -12.58 -9.66 -1.16
N THR A 143 -13.06 -9.00 -2.22
CA THR A 143 -13.55 -9.68 -3.43
C THR A 143 -12.46 -10.51 -4.10
N ALA A 144 -11.24 -9.98 -4.24
CA ALA A 144 -10.14 -10.72 -4.84
C ALA A 144 -9.74 -11.96 -4.03
N LEU A 145 -9.76 -11.88 -2.69
CA LEU A 145 -9.51 -13.02 -1.80
C LEU A 145 -10.63 -14.06 -1.85
N GLU A 146 -11.89 -13.61 -1.97
CA GLU A 146 -13.04 -14.49 -2.16
C GLU A 146 -12.93 -15.26 -3.49
N ILE A 147 -12.65 -14.55 -4.60
CA ILE A 147 -12.38 -15.17 -5.90
C ILE A 147 -11.22 -16.15 -5.80
N ARG A 148 -10.11 -15.78 -5.15
CA ARG A 148 -8.95 -16.67 -4.96
C ARG A 148 -9.30 -17.94 -4.20
N ARG A 149 -10.25 -17.88 -3.26
CA ARG A 149 -10.71 -19.04 -2.49
C ARG A 149 -11.63 -19.94 -3.29
N GLU A 150 -12.46 -19.38 -4.17
CA GLU A 150 -13.55 -20.09 -4.85
C GLU A 150 -13.14 -20.63 -6.22
N GLU A 151 -12.25 -19.93 -6.92
CA GLU A 151 -11.74 -20.36 -8.21
C GLU A 151 -10.72 -21.50 -8.05
N SER A 152 -11.11 -22.72 -8.42
CA SER A 152 -10.30 -23.94 -8.26
C SER A 152 -8.91 -23.90 -8.93
N GLY A 153 -8.71 -23.04 -9.94
CA GLY A 153 -7.41 -22.85 -10.58
C GLY A 153 -6.48 -21.87 -9.87
N LEU A 154 -6.98 -21.10 -8.92
CA LEU A 154 -6.18 -20.21 -8.07
C LEU A 154 -5.65 -20.97 -6.85
N GLY A 155 -4.70 -20.36 -6.13
CA GLY A 155 -3.89 -21.08 -5.13
C GLY A 155 -2.61 -21.64 -5.74
N ASP A 156 -2.34 -22.94 -5.60
CA ASP A 156 -1.11 -23.61 -6.04
C ASP A 156 -1.17 -24.23 -7.44
N GLY A 157 -2.30 -24.08 -8.16
CA GLY A 157 -2.45 -24.58 -9.52
C GLY A 157 -1.44 -23.99 -10.53
N PRO A 158 -1.22 -24.65 -11.68
CA PRO A 158 -0.29 -24.18 -12.70
C PRO A 158 -0.69 -22.83 -13.29
N MET A 159 0.24 -22.22 -14.03
CA MET A 159 0.07 -20.94 -14.70
C MET A 159 0.69 -21.03 -16.09
N GLU A 160 0.00 -20.49 -17.10
CA GLU A 160 0.50 -20.40 -18.47
C GLU A 160 0.52 -18.95 -18.93
N TRP A 161 1.64 -18.50 -19.46
CA TRP A 161 1.77 -17.15 -20.01
C TRP A 161 0.97 -17.02 -21.31
N LEU A 162 0.33 -15.86 -21.50
CA LEU A 162 -0.36 -15.50 -22.72
C LEU A 162 0.37 -14.32 -23.37
N ASP A 163 0.80 -14.49 -24.61
CA ASP A 163 1.40 -13.39 -25.39
C ASP A 163 0.29 -12.57 -26.05
N LEU A 164 0.03 -11.39 -25.50
CA LEU A 164 -0.94 -10.41 -26.00
C LEU A 164 -0.26 -9.11 -26.45
N GLY A 165 1.05 -9.12 -26.64
CA GLY A 165 1.86 -7.95 -27.01
C GLY A 165 2.49 -7.22 -25.82
N ALA A 166 3.34 -6.23 -26.13
CA ALA A 166 4.27 -5.61 -25.17
C ALA A 166 3.60 -4.79 -24.06
N ASP A 167 2.35 -4.37 -24.25
CA ASP A 167 1.61 -3.50 -23.34
C ASP A 167 0.79 -4.26 -22.29
N VAL A 168 0.71 -5.58 -22.39
CA VAL A 168 -0.15 -6.40 -21.55
C VAL A 168 0.64 -7.55 -20.94
N LEU A 169 0.65 -7.62 -19.61
CA LEU A 169 1.06 -8.81 -18.88
C LEU A 169 -0.15 -9.71 -18.70
N ALA A 170 -0.10 -10.93 -19.24
CA ALA A 170 -1.24 -11.84 -19.21
C ALA A 170 -0.84 -13.28 -18.91
N PHE A 171 -1.66 -13.97 -18.11
CA PHE A 171 -1.56 -15.41 -17.89
C PHE A 171 -2.92 -16.04 -17.60
N SER A 172 -3.07 -17.32 -17.94
CA SER A 172 -4.20 -18.16 -17.54
C SER A 172 -3.86 -19.01 -16.32
N ARG A 173 -4.91 -19.38 -15.59
CA ARG A 173 -4.90 -20.39 -14.53
C ARG A 173 -5.95 -21.46 -14.90
N PRO A 174 -5.90 -22.68 -14.34
CA PRO A 174 -6.90 -23.70 -14.62
C PRO A 174 -8.34 -23.19 -14.44
N GLY A 175 -9.28 -23.82 -15.15
CA GLY A 175 -10.66 -23.35 -15.18
C GLY A 175 -10.82 -22.16 -16.13
N ASN A 176 -11.57 -21.15 -15.70
CA ASN A 176 -11.97 -20.02 -16.55
C ASN A 176 -11.32 -18.70 -16.13
N PHE A 177 -10.13 -18.76 -15.53
CA PHE A 177 -9.47 -17.58 -14.98
C PHE A 177 -8.32 -17.08 -15.88
N VAL A 178 -8.35 -15.78 -16.18
CA VAL A 178 -7.27 -15.05 -16.87
C VAL A 178 -6.97 -13.79 -16.09
N CYS A 179 -5.68 -13.55 -15.82
CA CYS A 179 -5.20 -12.28 -15.28
C CYS A 179 -4.66 -11.42 -16.44
N LEU A 180 -5.09 -10.15 -16.49
CA LEU A 180 -4.61 -9.15 -17.45
C LEU A 180 -4.20 -7.90 -16.68
N ILE A 181 -2.95 -7.46 -16.86
CA ILE A 181 -2.44 -6.20 -16.31
C ILE A 181 -1.95 -5.34 -17.48
N LEU A 182 -2.57 -4.18 -17.64
CA LEU A 182 -2.14 -3.17 -18.61
C LEU A 182 -0.91 -2.43 -18.06
N LEU A 183 0.19 -2.45 -18.82
CA LEU A 183 1.47 -1.85 -18.44
C LEU A 183 1.57 -0.39 -18.89
N SER A 184 0.91 -0.03 -19.99
CA SER A 184 0.73 1.34 -20.45
C SER A 184 -0.59 1.93 -19.97
N GLY A 185 -0.62 3.24 -19.77
CA GLY A 185 -1.86 3.95 -19.53
C GLY A 185 -2.66 4.01 -20.82
N CYS A 186 -3.97 3.74 -20.78
CA CYS A 186 -4.85 4.37 -21.76
C CYS A 186 -4.76 5.88 -21.51
N ASP A 187 -4.30 6.62 -22.51
CA ASP A 187 -4.40 8.09 -22.57
C ASP A 187 -5.86 8.55 -22.41
#